data_AF-A0A0F9WLE0-F1
#
_entry.id   AF-A0A0F9WLE0-F1
#
_cell.length_a   1.000
_cell.length_b   1.000
_cell.length_c   1.000
_cell.angle_alpha   90.00
_cell.angle_beta   90.00
_cell.angle_gamma   90.00
#
_symmetry.space_group_name_H-M   'P 1'
#
loop_
_entity.id
_entity.type
_entity.pdbx_description
1 polymer ?
#
loop_
_entity_poly.entity_id
_entity_poly.type
_entity_poly.pdbx_seq_one_letter_code
_entity_poly.pdbx_strand_id
1 'polypeptide(L)'
;MGKDTLNREMEFSTLDRVVMLNLLPQQGDVYSLKLIREFREDLGFSEEEQRSLNLRPGPEGQGVSWDDDAEATAGLKTIRVGSRIHALVEERFHELDSNKQLGLEALDLYERFIENTQDDGENRNEPTPIR
;
A
#
# COMPACT_ATOMS: atom_id res chain seq x y z
N MET A 1 17.93 6.20 20.32
CA MET A 1 17.54 6.61 18.96
C MET A 1 16.74 5.46 18.38
N GLY A 2 15.46 5.37 18.73
CA GLY A 2 14.60 4.25 18.34
C GLY A 2 14.08 4.48 16.94
N LYS A 3 14.63 3.76 15.96
CA LYS A 3 14.11 3.67 14.59
C LYS A 3 13.84 2.21 14.23
N ASP A 4 13.34 1.44 15.18
CA ASP A 4 12.97 0.06 14.94
C ASP A 4 11.48 -0.14 15.16
N THR A 5 10.87 -0.81 14.18
CA THR A 5 9.50 -1.34 14.10
C THR A 5 8.37 -0.43 13.64
N LEU A 6 8.49 0.21 12.47
CA LEU A 6 7.31 0.42 11.62
C LEU A 6 6.90 -0.92 10.98
N ASN A 7 6.31 -1.80 11.79
CA ASN A 7 5.49 -2.89 11.29
C ASN A 7 4.06 -2.43 11.47
N ARG A 8 3.45 -1.92 10.40
CA ARG A 8 2.09 -1.38 10.45
C ARG A 8 1.13 -2.23 9.66
N GLU A 9 -0.07 -2.41 10.19
CA GLU A 9 -1.19 -2.94 9.44
C GLU A 9 -1.81 -1.79 8.65
N MET A 10 -2.03 -1.99 7.35
CA MET A 10 -2.66 -1.01 6.47
C MET A 10 -3.79 -1.67 5.71
N GLU A 11 -4.85 -0.92 5.47
CA GLU A 11 -6.02 -1.38 4.73
C GLU A 11 -5.89 -1.00 3.25
N PHE A 12 -6.11 -1.96 2.35
CA PHE A 12 -6.00 -1.74 0.91
C PHE A 12 -7.31 -2.10 0.21
N SER A 13 -7.80 -1.20 -0.64
CA SER A 13 -8.86 -1.49 -1.62
C SER A 13 -8.35 -2.39 -2.76
N THR A 14 -9.24 -2.79 -3.68
CA THR A 14 -8.83 -3.53 -4.88
C THR A 14 -7.93 -2.67 -5.76
N LEU A 15 -8.31 -1.40 -5.95
CA LEU A 15 -7.50 -0.42 -6.69
C LEU A 15 -6.12 -0.26 -6.06
N ASP A 16 -6.04 -0.09 -4.74
CA ASP A 16 -4.78 0.11 -4.04
C ASP A 16 -3.83 -1.07 -4.26
N ARG A 17 -4.34 -2.30 -4.19
CA ARG A 17 -3.55 -3.52 -4.42
C ARG A 17 -3.03 -3.59 -5.84
N VAL A 18 -3.85 -3.25 -6.83
CA VAL A 18 -3.45 -3.19 -8.25
C VAL A 18 -2.37 -2.13 -8.47
N VAL A 19 -2.56 -0.92 -7.96
CA VAL A 19 -1.61 0.18 -8.07
C VAL A 19 -0.28 -0.19 -7.39
N MET A 20 -0.34 -0.73 -6.16
CA MET A 20 0.86 -1.13 -5.42
C MET A 20 1.63 -2.24 -6.16
N LEU A 21 0.95 -3.26 -6.70
CA LEU A 21 1.59 -4.33 -7.48
C LEU A 21 2.33 -3.83 -8.71
N ASN A 22 1.85 -2.73 -9.32
CA ASN A 22 2.49 -2.06 -10.45
C ASN A 22 3.63 -1.11 -10.02
N LEU A 23 3.52 -0.54 -8.83
CA LEU A 23 4.51 0.41 -8.29
C LEU A 23 5.76 -0.30 -7.76
N LEU A 24 5.61 -1.50 -7.19
CA LEU A 24 6.71 -2.22 -6.54
C LEU A 24 7.96 -2.37 -7.44
N PRO A 25 9.17 -2.12 -6.91
CA PRO A 25 10.39 -2.25 -7.68
C PRO A 25 10.58 -3.65 -8.27
N GLN A 26 10.98 -3.71 -9.55
CA GLN A 26 11.26 -4.99 -10.23
C GLN A 26 12.74 -5.39 -10.14
N GLN A 27 13.59 -4.51 -9.62
CA GLN A 27 15.03 -4.69 -9.54
C GLN A 27 15.51 -4.31 -8.13
N GLY A 28 16.58 -4.94 -7.68
CA GLY A 28 17.16 -4.72 -6.35
C GLY A 28 18.13 -5.83 -5.98
N ASP A 29 18.69 -5.73 -4.78
CA ASP A 29 19.49 -6.82 -4.21
C ASP A 29 18.60 -8.04 -3.86
N VAL A 30 19.24 -9.20 -3.65
CA VAL A 30 18.55 -10.48 -3.39
C VAL A 30 17.65 -10.41 -2.16
N TYR A 31 18.04 -9.67 -1.13
CA TYR A 31 17.26 -9.55 0.10
C TYR A 31 16.01 -8.71 -0.12
N SER A 32 16.15 -7.55 -0.76
CA SER A 32 15.04 -6.67 -1.13
C SER A 32 14.05 -7.38 -2.06
N LEU A 33 14.53 -8.13 -3.06
CA LEU A 33 13.66 -8.88 -3.97
C LEU A 33 12.86 -10.01 -3.28
N LYS A 34 13.40 -10.65 -2.25
CA LYS A 34 12.67 -11.65 -1.46
C LYS A 34 11.52 -11.01 -0.67
N LEU A 35 11.79 -9.89 -0.02
CA LEU A 35 10.75 -9.16 0.72
C LEU A 35 9.67 -8.65 -0.24
N ILE A 36 10.05 -8.08 -1.39
CA ILE A 36 9.09 -7.63 -2.39
C ILE A 36 8.23 -8.80 -2.87
N ARG A 37 8.81 -9.98 -3.07
CA ARG A 37 8.04 -11.17 -3.46
C ARG A 37 6.99 -11.53 -2.41
N GLU A 38 7.36 -11.60 -1.14
CA GLU A 38 6.42 -11.91 -0.04
C GLU A 38 5.29 -10.87 0.01
N PHE A 39 5.64 -9.58 -0.07
CA PHE A 39 4.64 -8.51 -0.07
C PHE A 39 3.72 -8.54 -1.30
N ARG A 40 4.23 -8.94 -2.48
CA ARG A 40 3.40 -9.17 -3.69
C ARG A 40 2.44 -10.33 -3.50
N GLU A 41 2.84 -11.38 -2.78
CA GLU A 41 1.97 -12.52 -2.47
C GLU A 41 0.83 -12.07 -1.52
N ASP A 42 1.12 -11.21 -0.54
CA ASP A 42 0.10 -10.64 0.37
C ASP A 42 -0.89 -9.70 -0.35
N LEU A 43 -0.39 -8.86 -1.25
CA LEU A 43 -1.20 -7.98 -2.10
C LEU A 43 -2.00 -8.75 -3.15
N GLY A 44 -1.51 -9.91 -3.57
CA GLY A 44 -2.13 -10.75 -4.60
C GLY A 44 -3.53 -11.22 -4.23
N PHE A 45 -4.34 -11.53 -5.25
CA PHE A 45 -5.71 -11.99 -5.10
C PHE A 45 -5.76 -13.52 -5.13
N SER A 46 -6.33 -14.12 -4.09
CA SER A 46 -6.65 -15.55 -4.05
C SER A 46 -7.67 -15.94 -5.12
N GLU A 47 -7.80 -17.23 -5.41
CA GLU A 47 -8.77 -17.72 -6.40
C GLU A 47 -10.22 -17.38 -6.00
N GLU A 48 -10.51 -17.40 -4.69
CA GLU A 48 -11.82 -17.01 -4.15
C GLU A 48 -12.09 -15.52 -4.36
N GLU A 49 -11.11 -14.66 -4.05
CA GLU A 49 -11.21 -13.21 -4.31
C GLU A 49 -11.38 -12.91 -5.81
N GLN A 50 -10.63 -13.61 -6.67
CA GLN A 50 -10.76 -13.45 -8.12
C GLN A 50 -12.18 -13.77 -8.61
N ARG A 51 -12.79 -14.82 -8.06
CA ARG A 51 -14.17 -15.19 -8.37
C ARG A 51 -15.18 -14.22 -7.78
N SER A 52 -15.00 -13.77 -6.54
CA SER A 52 -15.96 -12.87 -5.87
C SER A 52 -15.94 -11.48 -6.48
N LEU A 53 -14.76 -10.90 -6.71
CA LEU A 53 -14.57 -9.59 -7.34
C LEU A 53 -14.80 -9.62 -8.86
N ASN A 54 -14.99 -10.80 -9.43
CA ASN A 54 -15.15 -10.99 -10.88
C ASN A 54 -13.98 -10.35 -11.66
N LEU A 55 -12.75 -10.60 -11.19
CA LEU A 55 -11.54 -10.00 -11.78
C LEU A 55 -11.35 -10.48 -13.22
N ARG A 56 -11.21 -9.50 -14.13
CA ARG A 56 -11.05 -9.74 -15.57
C ARG A 56 -9.99 -8.79 -16.14
N PRO A 57 -9.33 -9.15 -17.25
CA PRO A 57 -8.57 -8.17 -18.02
C PRO A 57 -9.48 -7.00 -18.41
N GLY A 58 -8.98 -5.78 -18.26
CA GLY A 58 -9.75 -4.60 -18.66
C GLY A 58 -9.93 -4.51 -20.18
N PRO A 59 -10.81 -3.60 -20.65
CA PRO A 59 -11.06 -3.40 -22.08
C PRO A 59 -9.77 -3.16 -22.85
N GLU A 60 -9.67 -3.75 -24.05
CA GLU A 60 -8.51 -3.59 -24.95
C GLU A 60 -7.16 -4.01 -24.32
N GLY A 61 -7.19 -4.87 -23.29
CA GLY A 61 -5.99 -5.32 -22.60
C GLY A 61 -5.40 -4.28 -21.64
N GLN A 62 -6.14 -3.22 -21.33
CA GLN A 62 -5.70 -2.21 -20.39
C GLN A 62 -6.05 -2.63 -18.95
N GLY A 63 -5.02 -3.04 -18.20
CA GLY A 63 -5.13 -3.28 -16.76
C GLY A 63 -6.09 -4.42 -16.37
N VAL A 64 -6.69 -4.27 -15.20
CA VAL A 64 -7.61 -5.23 -14.59
C VAL A 64 -8.90 -4.50 -14.25
N SER A 65 -10.04 -5.13 -14.49
CA SER A 65 -11.37 -4.66 -14.12
C SER A 65 -12.00 -5.61 -13.09
N TRP A 66 -12.81 -5.07 -12.18
CA TRP A 66 -13.61 -5.79 -11.20
C TRP A 66 -15.04 -5.23 -11.15
N ASP A 67 -15.90 -5.89 -10.38
CA ASP A 67 -17.26 -5.46 -10.10
C ASP A 67 -17.30 -4.56 -8.85
N ASP A 68 -17.79 -3.32 -8.99
CA ASP A 68 -17.83 -2.32 -7.91
C ASP A 68 -18.77 -2.76 -6.76
N ASP A 69 -19.88 -3.42 -7.06
CA ASP A 69 -20.81 -3.92 -6.03
C ASP A 69 -20.17 -5.09 -5.25
N ALA A 70 -19.40 -5.92 -5.94
CA ALA A 70 -18.63 -6.98 -5.32
C ALA A 70 -17.50 -6.43 -4.43
N GLU A 71 -16.79 -5.39 -4.88
CA GLU A 71 -15.78 -4.71 -4.07
C GLU A 71 -16.38 -4.10 -2.80
N ALA A 72 -17.52 -3.41 -2.92
CA ALA A 72 -18.22 -2.84 -1.76
C ALA A 72 -18.60 -3.91 -0.71
N THR A 73 -18.81 -5.15 -1.15
CA THR A 73 -19.10 -6.30 -0.27
C THR A 73 -17.82 -6.91 0.31
N ALA A 74 -16.75 -7.02 -0.48
CA ALA A 74 -15.48 -7.60 -0.06
C ALA A 74 -14.75 -6.73 0.98
N GLY A 75 -14.85 -5.40 0.83
CA GLY A 75 -14.24 -4.43 1.73
C GLY A 75 -12.71 -4.34 1.58
N LEU A 76 -12.08 -3.68 2.55
CA LEU A 76 -10.64 -3.45 2.55
C LEU A 76 -9.89 -4.70 3.07
N LYS A 77 -8.72 -4.97 2.49
CA LYS A 77 -7.82 -6.03 2.96
C LYS A 77 -6.73 -5.43 3.85
N THR A 78 -6.67 -5.88 5.11
CA THR A 78 -5.58 -5.54 6.02
C THR A 78 -4.32 -6.32 5.64
N ILE A 79 -3.22 -5.61 5.38
CA ILE A 79 -1.92 -6.18 5.03
C ILE A 79 -0.86 -5.60 5.95
N ARG A 80 0.02 -6.45 6.46
CA ARG A 80 1.17 -6.03 7.26
C ARG A 80 2.28 -5.51 6.35
N VAL A 81 2.61 -4.23 6.53
CA VAL A 81 3.73 -3.59 5.84
C VAL A 81 4.92 -3.52 6.78
N GLY A 82 5.96 -4.30 6.47
CA GLY A 82 7.21 -4.28 7.23
C GLY A 82 8.05 -3.04 6.92
N SER A 83 8.87 -2.60 7.88
CA SER A 83 9.64 -1.35 7.79
C SER A 83 10.52 -1.26 6.54
N ARG A 84 11.12 -2.38 6.11
CA ARG A 84 11.94 -2.42 4.90
C ARG A 84 11.11 -2.27 3.62
N ILE A 85 9.92 -2.87 3.56
CA ILE A 85 9.00 -2.69 2.44
C ILE A 85 8.47 -1.26 2.40
N HIS A 86 8.08 -0.72 3.56
CA HIS A 86 7.64 0.66 3.69
C HIS A 86 8.69 1.62 3.12
N ALA A 87 9.96 1.52 3.56
CA ALA A 87 11.04 2.35 3.03
C ALA A 87 11.27 2.19 1.51
N LEU A 88 11.14 0.97 0.97
CA LEU A 88 11.27 0.73 -0.49
C LEU A 88 10.12 1.37 -1.28
N VAL A 89 8.90 1.34 -0.73
CA VAL A 89 7.72 1.98 -1.33
C VAL A 89 7.84 3.50 -1.24
N GLU A 90 8.29 4.05 -0.11
CA GLU A 90 8.56 5.49 0.04
C GLU A 90 9.60 5.99 -0.98
N GLU A 91 10.73 5.28 -1.11
CA GLU A 91 11.78 5.61 -2.08
C GLU A 91 11.21 5.65 -3.50
N ARG A 92 10.37 4.67 -3.85
CA ARG A 92 9.72 4.62 -5.15
C ARG A 92 8.73 5.75 -5.38
N PHE A 93 7.95 6.12 -4.36
CA PHE A 93 7.05 7.28 -4.44
C PHE A 93 7.80 8.58 -4.64
N HIS A 94 8.89 8.80 -3.91
CA HIS A 94 9.76 9.97 -4.10
C HIS A 94 10.39 10.02 -5.50
N GLU A 95 10.82 8.87 -6.03
CA GLU A 95 11.32 8.78 -7.41
C GLU A 95 10.24 9.19 -8.43
N LEU A 96 9.01 8.68 -8.30
CA LEU A 96 7.92 9.02 -9.21
C LEU A 96 7.53 10.50 -9.11
N ASP A 97 7.42 11.04 -7.90
CA ASP A 97 7.09 12.45 -7.66
C ASP A 97 8.16 13.39 -8.22
N SER A 98 9.45 13.13 -7.92
CA SER A 98 10.56 13.93 -8.44
C SER A 98 10.63 13.95 -9.98
N ASN A 99 10.17 12.87 -10.63
CA ASN A 99 10.09 12.74 -12.08
C ASN A 99 8.73 13.19 -12.67
N LYS A 100 7.77 13.65 -11.85
CA LYS A 100 6.40 14.00 -12.25
C LYS A 100 5.64 12.87 -12.94
N GLN A 101 5.87 11.64 -12.48
CA GLN A 101 5.29 10.40 -12.99
C GLN A 101 4.25 9.78 -12.03
N LEU A 102 3.89 10.47 -10.95
CA LEU A 102 2.85 10.01 -10.04
C LEU A 102 1.47 10.20 -10.69
N GLY A 103 0.74 9.10 -10.90
CA GLY A 103 -0.64 9.10 -11.39
C GLY A 103 -1.63 9.45 -10.29
N LEU A 104 -2.85 9.88 -10.67
CA LEU A 104 -3.91 10.22 -9.72
C LEU A 104 -4.34 9.00 -8.90
N GLU A 105 -4.33 7.81 -9.51
CA GLU A 105 -4.63 6.53 -8.87
C GLU A 105 -3.66 6.16 -7.74
N ALA A 106 -2.48 6.78 -7.69
CA ALA A 106 -1.46 6.52 -6.69
C ALA A 106 -1.41 7.59 -5.59
N LEU A 107 -2.20 8.67 -5.69
CA LEU A 107 -2.12 9.82 -4.79
C LEU A 107 -2.52 9.47 -3.35
N ASP A 108 -3.63 8.74 -3.17
CA ASP A 108 -4.08 8.32 -1.83
C ASP A 108 -3.04 7.40 -1.14
N LEU A 109 -2.44 6.48 -1.91
CA LEU A 109 -1.35 5.66 -1.41
C LEU A 109 -0.11 6.49 -1.07
N TYR A 110 0.24 7.49 -1.88
CA TYR A 110 1.33 8.40 -1.57
C TYR A 110 1.11 9.11 -0.24
N GLU A 111 -0.07 9.70 -0.02
CA GLU A 111 -0.42 10.40 1.21
C GLU A 111 -0.32 9.46 2.44
N ARG A 112 -0.81 8.22 2.32
CA ARG A 112 -0.71 7.20 3.38
C ARG A 112 0.70 6.68 3.66
N PHE A 113 1.57 6.67 2.65
CA PHE A 113 2.95 6.21 2.81
C PHE A 113 3.90 7.31 3.26
N ILE A 114 3.72 8.53 2.76
CA ILE A 114 4.63 9.67 2.94
C ILE A 114 4.10 10.65 4.00
N GLU A 115 2.87 11.13 3.85
CA GLU A 115 2.37 12.30 4.59
C GLU A 115 1.78 11.93 5.97
N ASN A 116 1.08 10.79 6.07
CA ASN A 116 0.47 10.30 7.32
C ASN A 116 1.46 9.66 8.31
N THR A 117 2.77 9.78 8.11
CA THR A 117 3.79 9.32 9.07
C THR A 117 4.00 10.27 10.25
N GLN A 118 3.32 11.42 10.28
CA GLN A 118 3.51 12.46 11.31
C GLN A 118 2.53 12.40 12.51
N ASP A 119 1.46 11.59 12.49
CA ASP A 119 0.38 11.70 13.50
C ASP A 119 0.37 10.62 14.60
N ASP A 120 1.27 9.62 14.54
CA ASP A 120 1.33 8.54 15.56
C ASP A 120 2.14 8.93 16.83
N GLY A 121 2.56 10.21 16.96
CA GLY A 121 3.60 10.65 17.91
C GLY A 121 3.18 11.61 19.03
N GLU A 122 2.03 12.29 18.97
CA GLU A 122 1.63 13.27 19.98
C GLU A 122 0.25 12.98 20.60
N ASN A 123 0.20 11.98 21.48
CA ASN A 123 -0.77 12.00 22.58
C ASN A 123 -0.04 11.82 23.91
N ARG A 124 0.61 12.90 24.36
CA ARG A 124 1.04 13.03 25.76
C ARG A 124 -0.09 13.69 26.54
N ASN A 125 -0.82 12.88 27.28
CA ASN A 125 -1.63 13.33 28.40
C ASN A 125 -0.77 14.18 29.36
N GLU A 126 -1.03 15.48 29.45
CA GLU A 126 -0.84 16.23 30.69
C GLU A 126 -2.21 16.79 31.11
N PRO A 127 -2.85 16.25 32.15
CA PRO A 127 -3.97 16.95 32.77
C PRO A 127 -3.41 18.21 33.45
N THR A 128 -3.88 19.37 33.01
CA THR A 128 -3.57 20.68 33.58
C THR A 128 -3.79 20.67 35.10
N PRO A 129 -2.82 21.12 35.92
CA PRO A 129 -3.04 21.25 37.36
C PRO A 129 -4.09 22.33 37.59
N ILE A 130 -5.25 21.93 38.12
CA ILE A 130 -6.28 22.85 38.61
C ILE A 130 -5.67 23.59 39.82
N ARG A 131 -5.55 24.91 39.71
CA ARG A 131 -5.30 25.80 40.85
C ARG A 131 -6.61 26.24 41.47
#